data_AF-A0A1C0ZYQ1-F1
#
_entry.id   AF-A0A1C0ZYQ1-F1
#
_cell.length_a   1.000
_cell.length_b   1.000
_cell.length_c   1.000
_cell.angle_alpha   90.00
_cell.angle_beta   90.00
_cell.angle_gamma   90.00
#
_symmetry.space_group_name_H-M   'P 1'
#
loop_
_entity.id
_entity.type
_entity.pdbx_description
1 polymer ?
#
loop_
_entity_poly.entity_id
_entity_poly.type
_entity_poly.pdbx_seq_one_letter_code
_entity_poly.pdbx_strand_id
1 'polypeptide(L)'
;MDNLLDELHQMTLDVIERLDSLGYDQMEDFVERRGKITSQLQSLDLRYTDQQKIQIKEILQHDDRIVARMQMLKDEASVGMEKMDRARIQKSAYDPTYAADSYFFDKKK
;
A
#
# COMPACT_ATOMS: atom_id res chain seq x y z
N MET A 1 26.67 7.17 8.10
CA MET A 1 25.66 8.14 7.64
C MET A 1 25.57 8.10 6.12
N ASP A 2 26.68 8.26 5.39
CA ASP A 2 26.70 8.21 3.92
C ASP A 2 26.03 6.96 3.35
N ASN A 3 26.42 5.77 3.82
CA ASN A 3 25.81 4.51 3.37
C ASN A 3 24.26 4.45 3.54
N LEU A 4 23.72 5.07 4.60
CA LEU A 4 22.26 5.11 4.84
C LEU A 4 21.57 6.07 3.88
N LEU A 5 22.21 7.21 3.60
CA LEU A 5 21.68 8.19 2.67
C LEU A 5 21.77 7.69 1.22
N ASP A 6 22.85 6.98 0.88
CA ASP A 6 23.03 6.31 -0.40
C ASP A 6 21.99 5.21 -0.61
N GLU A 7 21.77 4.36 0.40
CA GLU A 7 20.71 3.33 0.35
C GLU A 7 19.33 3.98 0.17
N LEU A 8 19.02 5.02 0.94
CA LEU A 8 17.76 5.74 0.82
C LEU A 8 17.58 6.36 -0.56
N HIS A 9 18.65 6.94 -1.13
CA HIS A 9 18.63 7.54 -2.45
C HIS A 9 18.41 6.51 -3.54
N GLN A 10 19.19 5.42 -3.57
CA GLN A 10 19.05 4.36 -4.57
C GLN A 10 17.66 3.72 -4.51
N MET A 11 17.18 3.39 -3.31
CA MET A 11 15.84 2.83 -3.14
C MET A 11 14.74 3.79 -3.63
N THR A 12 14.93 5.10 -3.46
CA THR A 12 13.99 6.12 -3.97
C THR A 12 14.01 6.13 -5.50
N LEU A 13 15.19 6.10 -6.13
CA LEU A 13 15.31 6.06 -7.59
C LEU A 13 14.71 4.79 -8.19
N ASP A 14 15.00 3.62 -7.61
CA ASP A 14 14.46 2.33 -8.03
C ASP A 14 12.92 2.33 -7.99
N VAL A 15 12.33 2.90 -6.93
CA VAL A 15 10.87 3.03 -6.81
C VAL A 15 10.31 4.00 -7.84
N ILE A 16 10.98 5.11 -8.10
CA ILE A 16 10.53 6.09 -9.08
C ILE A 16 10.57 5.54 -10.50
N GLU A 17 11.58 4.72 -10.85
CA GLU A 17 11.68 4.09 -12.17
C GLU A 17 10.48 3.17 -12.46
N ARG A 18 10.00 2.46 -11.44
CA ARG A 18 8.94 1.45 -11.58
C ARG A 18 7.61 1.85 -10.94
N LEU A 19 7.44 3.12 -10.57
CA LEU A 19 6.37 3.63 -9.70
C LEU A 19 4.97 3.19 -10.13
N ASP A 20 4.67 3.29 -11.43
CA ASP A 20 3.35 2.98 -11.99
C ASP A 20 3.04 1.47 -11.99
N SER A 21 4.06 0.63 -11.90
CA SER A 21 3.94 -0.83 -11.86
C SER A 21 3.89 -1.40 -10.44
N LEU A 22 4.19 -0.57 -9.42
CA LEU A 22 4.24 -1.03 -8.03
C LEU A 22 2.85 -1.33 -7.50
N GLY A 23 2.68 -2.54 -6.96
CA GLY A 23 1.50 -2.94 -6.22
C GLY A 23 1.55 -2.49 -4.74
N TYR A 24 0.47 -2.79 -4.02
CA TYR A 24 0.34 -2.48 -2.59
C TYR A 24 1.50 -3.04 -1.76
N ASP A 25 1.76 -4.35 -1.83
CA ASP A 25 2.80 -5.02 -1.04
C ASP A 25 4.18 -4.41 -1.26
N GLN A 26 4.52 -4.08 -2.52
CA GLN A 26 5.81 -3.49 -2.87
C GLN A 26 5.95 -2.04 -2.38
N MET A 27 4.85 -1.29 -2.36
CA MET A 27 4.82 0.06 -1.78
C MET A 27 4.91 0.01 -0.25
N GLU A 28 4.27 -0.97 0.39
CA GLU A 28 4.37 -1.20 1.83
C GLU A 28 5.81 -1.53 2.24
N ASP A 29 6.44 -2.50 1.57
CA ASP A 29 7.84 -2.87 1.77
C ASP A 29 8.78 -1.66 1.65
N PHE A 30 8.56 -0.83 0.63
CA PHE A 30 9.33 0.39 0.42
C PHE A 30 9.17 1.38 1.58
N VAL A 31 7.93 1.66 1.99
CA VAL A 31 7.64 2.60 3.08
C VAL A 31 8.24 2.10 4.40
N GLU A 32 8.13 0.81 4.70
CA GLU A 32 8.74 0.22 5.88
C GLU A 32 10.27 0.39 5.87
N ARG A 33 10.92 0.06 4.75
CA ARG A 33 12.37 0.14 4.63
C ARG A 33 12.84 1.60 4.72
N ARG A 34 12.11 2.52 4.09
CA ARG A 34 12.32 3.97 4.22
C ARG A 34 12.17 4.44 5.66
N GLY A 35 11.16 3.95 6.38
CA GLY A 35 10.95 4.24 7.79
C GLY A 35 12.10 3.77 8.68
N LYS A 36 12.62 2.56 8.44
CA LYS A 36 13.77 2.02 9.17
C LYS A 36 15.03 2.87 8.96
N ILE A 37 15.33 3.24 7.72
CA ILE A 37 16.50 4.07 7.40
C ILE A 37 16.36 5.48 7.97
N THR A 38 15.18 6.12 7.84
CA THR A 38 14.95 7.45 8.41
C THR A 38 15.04 7.46 9.94
N SER A 39 14.55 6.43 10.62
CA SER A 39 14.70 6.28 12.07
C SER A 39 16.17 6.14 12.48
N GLN A 40 16.95 5.35 11.73
CA GLN A 40 18.40 5.23 11.95
C GLN A 40 19.11 6.57 11.73
N LEU A 41 18.78 7.30 10.67
CA LEU A 41 19.33 8.63 10.42
C LEU A 41 19.01 9.59 11.57
N GLN A 42 17.77 9.61 12.06
CA GLN A 42 17.35 10.45 13.20
C GLN A 42 18.09 10.14 14.50
N SER A 43 18.53 8.88 14.69
CA SER A 43 19.29 8.48 15.88
C SER A 43 20.75 8.92 15.88
N LEU A 44 21.28 9.34 14.72
CA LEU A 44 22.63 9.87 14.59
C LEU A 44 22.65 11.36 14.93
N ASP A 45 23.75 11.86 15.53
CA ASP A 45 23.92 13.31 15.75
C ASP A 45 23.98 14.03 14.39
N LEU A 46 22.93 14.80 14.07
CA LEU A 46 22.64 15.26 12.71
C LEU A 46 23.45 16.52 12.37
N ARG A 47 24.69 16.33 11.92
CA ARG A 47 25.44 17.36 11.20
C ARG A 47 25.65 16.94 9.75
N TYR A 48 24.70 17.32 8.90
CA TYR A 48 24.77 17.03 7.48
C TYR A 48 25.78 17.93 6.76
N THR A 49 26.64 17.33 5.94
CA THR A 49 27.48 18.05 4.97
C THR A 49 26.61 18.66 3.86
N ASP A 50 27.15 19.62 3.11
CA ASP A 50 26.38 20.23 2.02
C ASP A 50 26.05 19.23 0.89
N GLN A 51 26.94 18.26 0.65
CA GLN A 51 26.67 17.16 -0.29
C GLN A 51 25.50 16.28 0.19
N GLN A 52 25.46 15.94 1.48
CA GLN A 52 24.35 15.17 2.05
C GLN A 52 23.03 15.96 1.98
N LYS A 53 23.05 17.28 2.18
CA LYS A 53 21.85 18.12 2.02
C LYS A 53 21.33 18.12 0.58
N ILE A 54 22.23 18.12 -0.42
CA ILE A 54 21.84 18.03 -1.84
C ILE A 54 21.14 16.69 -2.08
N GLN A 55 21.73 15.59 -1.64
CA GLN A 55 21.15 14.25 -1.80
C GLN A 55 19.80 14.11 -1.06
N ILE A 56 19.67 14.66 0.14
CA ILE A 56 18.37 14.73 0.85
C ILE A 56 17.35 15.49 0.01
N LYS A 57 17.74 16.61 -0.59
CA LYS A 57 16.85 17.42 -1.43
C LYS A 57 16.41 16.67 -2.68
N GLU A 58 17.28 15.88 -3.30
CA GLU A 58 16.95 15.01 -4.44
C GLU A 58 15.94 13.94 -4.04
N ILE A 59 16.16 13.25 -2.91
CA ILE A 59 15.20 12.29 -2.35
C ILE A 59 13.82 12.94 -2.16
N LEU A 60 13.77 14.10 -1.50
CA LEU A 60 12.52 14.78 -1.17
C LEU A 60 11.74 15.27 -2.41
N GLN A 61 12.40 15.52 -3.54
CA GLN A 61 11.72 15.92 -4.78
C GLN A 61 10.82 14.81 -5.36
N HIS A 62 11.01 13.57 -4.91
CA HIS A 62 10.24 12.42 -5.37
C HIS A 62 9.04 12.09 -4.48
N ASP A 63 8.96 12.65 -3.27
CA ASP A 63 7.96 12.29 -2.26
C ASP A 63 6.53 12.53 -2.75
N ASP A 64 6.25 13.64 -3.46
CA ASP A 64 4.91 13.94 -3.97
C ASP A 64 4.40 12.88 -4.95
N ARG A 65 5.29 12.36 -5.81
CA ARG A 65 4.95 11.30 -6.77
C ARG A 65 4.67 9.98 -6.07
N ILE A 66 5.47 9.65 -5.06
CA ILE A 66 5.31 8.45 -4.24
C ILE A 66 3.99 8.51 -3.49
N VAL A 67 3.66 9.65 -2.87
CA VAL A 67 2.39 9.87 -2.16
C VAL A 67 1.21 9.76 -3.11
N ALA A 68 1.30 10.34 -4.31
CA ALA A 68 0.24 10.21 -5.32
C ALA A 68 -0.02 8.74 -5.68
N ARG A 69 1.03 7.93 -5.87
CA ARG A 69 0.87 6.49 -6.15
C ARG A 69 0.21 5.74 -4.98
N MET A 70 0.60 6.03 -3.74
CA MET A 70 -0.06 5.46 -2.56
C MET A 70 -1.55 5.81 -2.50
N GLN A 71 -1.91 7.05 -2.84
CA GLN A 71 -3.30 7.49 -2.87
C GLN A 71 -4.08 6.76 -3.98
N MET A 72 -3.49 6.59 -5.17
CA MET A 72 -4.12 5.82 -6.24
C MET A 72 -4.41 4.37 -5.83
N LEU A 73 -3.45 3.68 -5.20
CA LEU A 73 -3.65 2.32 -4.71
C LEU A 73 -4.76 2.23 -3.65
N LYS A 74 -4.84 3.23 -2.76
CA LYS A 74 -5.92 3.34 -1.77
C LYS A 74 -7.29 3.54 -2.44
N ASP A 75 -7.36 4.37 -3.46
CA ASP A 75 -8.59 4.64 -4.20
C ASP A 75 -9.04 3.41 -5.01
N GLU A 76 -8.10 2.71 -5.65
CA GLU A 76 -8.34 1.44 -6.34
C GLU A 76 -8.94 0.39 -5.40
N ALA A 77 -8.37 0.24 -4.20
CA ALA A 77 -8.88 -0.68 -3.18
C ALA A 77 -10.30 -0.31 -2.73
N SER A 78 -10.56 0.99 -2.50
CA SER A 78 -11.88 1.50 -2.09
C SER A 78 -12.94 1.21 -3.15
N VAL A 79 -12.63 1.46 -4.43
CA VAL A 79 -13.51 1.14 -5.56
C VAL A 79 -13.74 -0.37 -5.68
N GLY A 80 -12.71 -1.19 -5.44
CA GLY A 80 -12.82 -2.65 -5.43
C GLY A 80 -13.82 -3.14 -4.38
N MET A 81 -13.75 -2.62 -3.16
CA MET A 81 -14.68 -2.96 -2.08
C MET A 81 -16.13 -2.59 -2.43
N GLU A 82 -16.37 -1.39 -2.95
CA GLU A 82 -17.72 -0.97 -3.37
C GLU A 82 -18.31 -1.88 -4.45
N LYS A 83 -17.48 -2.36 -5.39
CA LYS A 83 -17.93 -3.30 -6.44
C LYS A 83 -18.31 -4.65 -5.83
N MET A 84 -17.54 -5.15 -4.86
CA MET A 84 -17.84 -6.39 -4.15
C MET A 84 -19.15 -6.29 -3.37
N ASP A 85 -19.39 -5.17 -2.69
CA ASP A 85 -20.63 -4.93 -1.95
C ASP A 85 -21.84 -4.87 -2.88
N ARG A 86 -21.74 -4.16 -4.00
CA ARG A 86 -22.79 -4.12 -5.03
C ARG A 86 -23.06 -5.51 -5.61
N ALA A 87 -22.02 -6.28 -5.91
CA ALA A 87 -22.17 -7.65 -6.42
C ALA A 87 -22.84 -8.58 -5.40
N ARG A 88 -22.54 -8.42 -4.11
CA ARG A 88 -23.18 -9.18 -3.02
C ARG A 88 -24.67 -8.84 -2.89
N ILE A 89 -25.03 -7.56 -2.98
CA ILE A 89 -26.44 -7.11 -2.96
C ILE A 89 -27.20 -7.68 -4.17
N GLN A 90 -26.63 -7.60 -5.37
CA GLN A 90 -27.25 -8.16 -6.58
C GLN A 90 -27.41 -9.68 -6.48
N LYS A 91 -26.39 -10.41 -6.02
CA LYS A 91 -26.49 -11.86 -5.81
C LYS A 91 -27.59 -12.21 -4.80
N SER A 92 -27.73 -11.46 -3.71
CA SER A 92 -28.79 -11.66 -2.71
C SER A 92 -30.20 -11.32 -3.23
N ALA A 93 -30.34 -10.46 -4.23
CA ALA A 93 -31.63 -10.11 -4.83
C ALA A 93 -32.08 -11.11 -5.91
N TYR A 94 -31.13 -11.86 -6.49
CA TYR A 94 -31.38 -12.89 -7.50
C TYR A 94 -31.33 -14.33 -6.98
N ASP A 95 -30.87 -14.56 -5.73
CA ASP A 95 -31.16 -15.81 -5.03
C ASP A 95 -32.62 -15.72 -4.54
N PRO A 96 -33.59 -16.37 -5.21
CA PRO A 96 -34.86 -16.58 -4.53
C PRO A 96 -34.51 -17.37 -3.28
N THR A 97 -34.96 -16.88 -2.14
CA THR A 97 -35.17 -17.69 -0.95
C THR A 97 -35.82 -19.00 -1.39
N TYR A 98 -35.01 -20.04 -1.61
CA TYR A 98 -35.39 -21.40 -1.32
C TYR A 98 -35.58 -21.45 0.19
N ALA A 99 -36.67 -20.84 0.65
CA ALA A 99 -37.52 -21.44 1.65
C ALA A 99 -38.07 -22.73 1.02
N ALA A 100 -37.18 -23.69 0.76
CA ALA A 100 -37.58 -25.07 0.73
C ALA A 100 -38.04 -25.32 2.17
N ASP A 101 -39.36 -25.44 2.33
CA ASP A 101 -39.96 -26.09 3.46
C ASP A 101 -39.21 -27.38 3.74
N SER A 102 -38.22 -27.31 4.64
CA SER A 102 -37.52 -28.46 5.18
C SER A 102 -38.48 -29.14 6.15
N TYR A 103 -39.49 -29.80 5.61
CA TYR A 103 -40.28 -30.80 6.32
C TYR A 103 -39.37 -31.99 6.62
N PHE A 104 -38.67 -31.94 7.75
CA PHE A 104 -38.07 -33.11 8.36
C PHE A 104 -39.20 -34.06 8.76
N PHE A 105 -39.44 -35.08 7.94
CA PHE A 105 -40.26 -36.22 8.34
C PHE A 105 -39.46 -37.07 9.34
N ASP A 106 -39.78 -36.95 10.62
CA ASP A 106 -39.40 -37.95 11.62
C ASP A 106 -40.28 -39.19 11.41
N LYS A 107 -39.74 -40.20 10.71
CA LYS A 107 -40.35 -41.54 10.71
C LYS A 107 -39.95 -42.26 11.98
N LYS A 108 -40.87 -42.29 12.95
CA LYS A 108 -40.90 -43.32 14.00
C LYS A 108 -42.26 -44.02 14.08
N LYS A 109 -42.17 -45.35 13.96
CA LYS A 109 -43.15 -46.43 14.10
C LYS A 109 -44.01 -46.75 12.88
#